data_AF-A0A0C6ERQ3-F1
#
_entry.id   AF-A0A0C6ERQ3-F1
#
_cell.length_a   1.000
_cell.length_b   1.000
_cell.length_c   1.000
_cell.angle_alpha   90.00
_cell.angle_beta   90.00
_cell.angle_gamma   90.00
#
_symmetry.space_group_name_H-M   'P 1'
#
loop_
_entity.id
_entity.type
_entity.pdbx_description
1 polymer ?
#
loop_
_entity_poly.entity_id
_entity_poly.type
_entity_poly.pdbx_seq_one_letter_code
_entity_poly.pdbx_strand_id
1 'polypeptide(L)'
;MILDLKRLRAERIACGITQDEMAHLMGWKTRTPYAKRENGLVDIGANEFIKMAKILGFETNNLDIFFTSDVPEKERKVIKT
;
A
#
# COMPACT_ATOMS: atom_id res chain seq x y z
N MET A 1 -12.95 2.60 5.06
CA MET A 1 -11.93 2.63 3.99
C MET A 1 -10.90 1.58 4.33
N ILE A 2 -10.58 0.69 3.39
CA ILE A 2 -9.62 -0.40 3.60
C ILE A 2 -8.42 -0.14 2.70
N LEU A 3 -7.21 -0.33 3.26
CA LEU A 3 -5.98 -0.23 2.49
C LEU A 3 -5.93 -1.34 1.43
N ASP A 4 -5.77 -0.94 0.17
CA ASP A 4 -5.62 -1.83 -0.97
C ASP A 4 -4.17 -2.30 -1.09
N LEU A 5 -3.91 -3.48 -0.55
CA LEU A 5 -2.60 -4.13 -0.60
C LEU A 5 -2.17 -4.49 -2.04
N LYS A 6 -3.14 -4.72 -2.96
CA LYS A 6 -2.81 -4.98 -4.37
C LYS A 6 -2.31 -3.71 -5.04
N ARG A 7 -2.94 -2.56 -4.74
CA ARG A 7 -2.46 -1.25 -5.20
C ARG A 7 -1.06 -0.94 -4.67
N LEU A 8 -0.83 -1.14 -3.38
CA LEU A 8 0.50 -0.94 -2.76
C LEU A 8 1.57 -1.78 -3.46
N ARG A 9 1.27 -3.06 -3.72
CA ARG A 9 2.17 -3.97 -4.44
C ARG A 9 2.41 -3.53 -5.89
N ALA A 10 1.37 -3.09 -6.59
CA ALA A 10 1.48 -2.64 -7.97
C ALA A 10 2.41 -1.41 -8.08
N GLU A 11 2.25 -0.43 -7.19
CA GLU A 11 3.13 0.75 -7.15
C GLU A 11 4.57 0.39 -6.79
N ARG A 12 4.78 -0.53 -5.84
CA ARG A 12 6.14 -1.03 -5.55
C ARG A 12 6.81 -1.62 -6.80
N ILE A 13 6.08 -2.46 -7.54
CA ILE A 13 6.60 -3.07 -8.78
C ILE A 13 6.85 -2.01 -9.85
N ALA A 14 5.97 -1.01 -9.97
CA ALA A 14 6.14 0.10 -10.91
C ALA A 14 7.38 0.95 -10.60
N CYS A 15 7.72 1.12 -9.32
CA CYS A 15 8.98 1.73 -8.88
C CYS A 15 10.22 0.84 -9.10
N GLY A 16 10.05 -0.41 -9.53
CA GLY A 16 11.16 -1.35 -9.73
C GLY A 16 11.77 -1.89 -8.42
N ILE A 17 11.08 -1.73 -7.29
CA ILE A 17 11.59 -2.07 -5.96
C ILE A 17 11.16 -3.50 -5.60
N THR A 18 12.08 -4.34 -5.16
CA THR A 18 11.79 -5.68 -4.63
C THR A 18 11.26 -5.61 -3.19
N GLN A 19 10.64 -6.69 -2.69
CA GLN A 19 10.22 -6.75 -1.28
C GLN A 19 11.39 -6.59 -0.30
N ASP A 20 12.59 -7.02 -0.70
CA ASP A 20 13.79 -6.98 0.14
C ASP A 20 14.36 -5.56 0.20
N GLU A 21 14.50 -4.89 -0.94
CA GLU A 21 14.89 -3.48 -1.00
C GLU A 21 13.89 -2.59 -0.24
N MET A 22 12.58 -2.83 -0.41
CA MET A 22 11.56 -2.10 0.33
C MET A 22 11.70 -2.31 1.85
N ALA A 23 12.01 -3.53 2.29
CA ALA A 23 12.25 -3.80 3.69
C ALA A 23 13.47 -3.03 4.21
N HIS A 24 14.56 -2.97 3.44
CA HIS A 24 15.75 -2.19 3.77
C HIS A 24 15.45 -0.68 3.84
N LEU A 25 14.70 -0.13 2.88
CA LEU A 25 14.27 1.28 2.88
C LEU A 25 13.34 1.60 4.07
N MET A 26 12.55 0.62 4.51
CA MET A 26 11.74 0.71 5.73
C MET A 26 12.58 0.63 7.02
N GLY A 27 13.87 0.27 6.94
CA GLY A 27 14.77 0.13 8.08
C GLY A 27 14.75 -1.26 8.72
N TRP A 28 14.22 -2.27 8.02
CA TRP A 28 14.23 -3.65 8.47
C TRP A 28 15.44 -4.41 7.94
N LYS A 29 15.92 -5.38 8.73
CA LYS A 29 17.12 -6.17 8.41
C LYS A 29 16.85 -7.32 7.43
N THR A 30 15.60 -7.71 7.28
CA THR A 30 15.22 -8.88 6.46
C THR A 30 13.96 -8.56 5.66
N ARG A 31 13.74 -9.26 4.55
CA ARG A 31 12.53 -9.18 3.72
C ARG A 31 11.21 -9.43 4.48
N THR A 32 11.25 -10.33 5.45
CA THR A 32 10.05 -10.95 6.06
C THR A 32 9.03 -9.96 6.65
N PRO A 33 9.42 -8.91 7.40
CA PRO A 33 8.47 -7.95 7.98
C PRO A 33 7.68 -7.19 6.91
N TYR A 34 8.31 -6.81 5.80
CA TYR A 34 7.62 -6.16 4.68
C TYR A 34 6.72 -7.16 3.95
N ALA A 35 7.23 -8.36 3.63
CA ALA A 35 6.48 -9.36 2.90
C ALA A 35 5.18 -9.78 3.63
N LYS A 36 5.21 -9.92 4.97
CA LYS A 36 4.00 -10.22 5.75
C LYS A 36 2.95 -9.13 5.64
N ARG A 37 3.37 -7.86 5.64
CA ARG A 37 2.51 -6.68 5.50
C ARG A 37 1.90 -6.57 4.12
N GLU A 38 2.72 -6.66 3.07
CA GLU A 38 2.23 -6.62 1.69
C GLU A 38 1.26 -7.77 1.36
N ASN A 39 1.46 -8.93 1.98
CA ASN A 39 0.57 -10.09 1.82
C ASN A 39 -0.65 -10.09 2.76
N GLY A 40 -0.81 -9.08 3.62
CA GLY A 40 -1.95 -8.98 4.55
C GLY A 40 -1.93 -9.98 5.71
N LEU A 41 -0.76 -10.57 6.01
CA LEU A 41 -0.57 -11.45 7.17
C LEU A 41 -0.33 -10.66 8.46
N VAL A 42 0.10 -9.41 8.33
CA VAL A 42 0.30 -8.45 9.41
C VAL A 42 -0.26 -7.12 8.94
N ASP A 43 -1.05 -6.46 9.78
CA ASP A 43 -1.63 -5.17 9.45
C ASP A 43 -0.54 -4.10 9.26
N ILE A 44 -0.82 -3.15 8.37
CA ILE A 44 0.03 -1.99 8.12
C ILE A 44 -0.47 -0.83 8.98
N GLY A 45 0.35 -0.38 9.92
CA GLY A 45 0.04 0.80 10.72
C GLY A 45 0.13 2.09 9.89
N ALA A 46 -0.56 3.16 10.32
CA ALA A 46 -0.58 4.44 9.60
C ALA A 46 0.84 5.00 9.34
N ASN A 47 1.72 4.97 10.34
CA ASN A 47 3.11 5.44 10.20
C ASN A 47 3.91 4.59 9.21
N GLU A 48 3.67 3.27 9.20
CA GLU A 48 4.32 2.37 8.25
C GLU A 48 3.84 2.66 6.84
N PHE A 49 2.54 2.82 6.65
CA PHE A 49 1.96 3.18 5.36
C PHE A 49 2.49 4.51 4.84
N ILE A 50 2.52 5.57 5.66
CA ILE A 50 3.08 6.88 5.26
C ILE A 50 4.53 6.74 4.83
N LYS A 51 5.34 5.94 5.55
CA LYS A 51 6.74 5.71 5.18
C LYS A 51 6.86 4.94 3.86
N MET A 52 6.03 3.91 3.67
CA MET A 52 6.00 3.15 2.42
C MET A 52 5.62 4.06 1.24
N ALA A 53 4.58 4.86 1.38
CA ALA A 53 4.12 5.76 0.33
C ALA A 53 5.19 6.81 -0.03
N LYS A 54 5.89 7.36 0.96
CA LYS A 54 7.03 8.27 0.73
C LYS A 54 8.17 7.61 -0.06
N ILE A 55 8.50 6.35 0.25
CA ILE A 55 9.51 5.58 -0.50
C ILE A 55 9.09 5.40 -1.96
N LEU A 56 7.79 5.20 -2.21
CA LEU A 56 7.21 5.05 -3.54
C LEU A 56 7.00 6.40 -4.27
N GLY A 57 7.42 7.52 -3.68
CA GLY A 57 7.32 8.85 -4.30
C GLY A 57 5.96 9.54 -4.15
N PHE A 58 5.09 9.06 -3.27
CA PHE A 58 3.81 9.70 -2.99
C PHE A 58 3.91 10.69 -1.83
N GLU A 59 3.42 11.89 -2.05
CA GLU A 59 3.14 12.85 -0.98
C GLU A 59 1.83 12.54 -0.28
N THR A 60 1.66 13.07 0.94
CA THR A 60 0.48 12.82 1.79
C THR A 60 -0.85 13.17 1.14
N ASN A 61 -0.84 14.06 0.15
CA ASN A 61 -2.04 14.58 -0.50
C ASN A 61 -2.60 13.63 -1.58
N ASN A 62 -1.85 12.59 -1.96
CA ASN A 62 -2.21 11.65 -3.04
C ASN A 62 -2.35 10.21 -2.53
N LEU A 63 -2.57 10.01 -1.23
CA LEU A 63 -2.64 8.68 -0.63
C LEU A 63 -3.99 7.98 -0.81
N ASP A 64 -5.03 8.73 -1.22
CA ASP A 64 -6.39 8.22 -1.41
C ASP A 64 -6.45 7.07 -2.42
N ILE A 65 -5.52 7.04 -3.39
CA ILE A 65 -5.43 5.97 -4.40
C ILE A 65 -5.20 4.58 -3.79
N PHE A 66 -4.66 4.50 -2.57
CA PHE A 66 -4.38 3.25 -1.88
C PHE A 66 -5.57 2.77 -1.04
N PHE A 67 -6.69 3.49 -1.01
CA PHE A 67 -7.85 3.11 -0.23
C PHE A 67 -9.00 2.70 -1.14
N THR A 68 -9.63 1.58 -0.81
CA THR A 68 -10.89 1.16 -1.42
C THR A 68 -12.04 1.51 -0.50
N SER A 69 -13.15 1.91 -1.11
CA SER A 69 -14.44 1.94 -0.44
C SER A 69 -14.86 0.50 -0.17
N ASP A 70 -15.10 0.22 1.11
CA ASP A 70 -15.65 -1.04 1.62
C ASP A 70 -17.16 -1.11 1.32
N VAL A 71 -17.48 -0.91 0.06
CA VAL A 71 -18.84 -0.96 -0.46
C VAL A 71 -18.82 -2.07 -1.52
N PRO A 72 -19.59 -3.16 -1.31
CA PRO A 72 -19.75 -4.20 -2.31
C PRO A 72 -20.07 -3.57 -3.67
N GLU A 73 -19.51 -4.10 -4.77
CA GLU A 73 -19.73 -3.53 -6.11
C GLU A 73 -21.22 -3.28 -6.43
N LYS A 74 -22.09 -4.13 -5.88
CA LYS A 74 -23.55 -4.06 -5.99
C LYS A 74 -24.16 -2.78 -5.40
N GLU A 75 -23.48 -2.15 -4.45
CA GLU A 75 -23.96 -0.94 -3.74
C GLU A 75 -23.19 0.33 -4.11
N ARG A 76 -22.20 0.22 -5.01
CA ARG A 76 -21.50 1.39 -5.54
C ARG A 76 -22.45 2.11 -6.49
N LYS A 77 -23.05 3.21 -6.05
CA LYS A 77 -23.85 4.09 -6.92
C LYS A 77 -22.97 4.52 -8.09
N VAL A 78 -23.31 4.07 -9.29
CA VAL A 78 -22.70 4.55 -10.54
C VAL A 78 -23.05 6.03 -10.63
N ILE A 79 -22.10 6.91 -10.31
CA ILE A 79 -22.23 8.33 -10.63
C ILE A 79 -22.07 8.41 -12.14
N LYS A 80 -23.21 8.39 -12.85
CA LYS A 80 -23.23 8.73 -14.28
C LYS A 80 -22.80 10.20 -14.38
N THR A 81 -21.60 10.41 -14.92
CA THR A 81 -21.13 11.72 -15.35
C THR A 81 -21.64 11.98 -16.75
#